data_AF-A0A660WV53-F1
#
_entry.id   AF-A0A660WV53-F1
#
_cell.length_a   1.000
_cell.length_b   1.000
_cell.length_c   1.000
_cell.angle_alpha   90.00
_cell.angle_beta   90.00
_cell.angle_gamma   90.00
#
_symmetry.space_group_name_H-M   'P 1'
#
loop_
_entity.id
_entity.type
_entity.pdbx_description
1 polymer ?
#
loop_
_entity_poly.entity_id
_entity_poly.type
_entity_poly.pdbx_seq_one_letter_code
_entity_poly.pdbx_strand_id
1 'polypeptide(L)' 'ELAYFKVALPFSLFKILDYLYRHTKVLKVEYHPHQIDVWLKAKEDVIFPLKKEGIFVEKIEKI' A
#
# COMPACT_ATOMS: atom_id res chain seq x y z
N GLU A 1 1.76 13.75 -9.30
CA GLU A 1 1.26 14.37 -8.06
C GLU A 1 1.28 13.35 -6.92
N LEU A 2 1.32 13.77 -5.65
CA LEU A 2 1.23 12.86 -4.51
C LEU A 2 -0.25 12.61 -4.18
N ALA A 3 -0.66 11.35 -4.09
CA ALA A 3 -2.00 10.93 -3.72
C ALA A 3 -2.00 9.98 -2.51
N TYR A 4 -3.15 9.85 -1.86
CA TYR A 4 -3.34 8.89 -0.79
C TYR A 4 -3.86 7.58 -1.37
N PHE A 5 -3.35 6.47 -0.82
CA PHE A 5 -3.73 5.13 -1.23
C PHE A 5 -4.01 4.26 -0.01
N LYS A 6 -4.93 3.32 -0.19
CA LYS A 6 -5.08 2.13 0.65
C LYS A 6 -4.61 0.93 -0.16
N VAL A 7 -3.63 0.21 0.38
CA VAL A 7 -3.07 -1.02 -0.17
C VAL A 7 -3.49 -2.17 0.72
N ALA A 8 -4.24 -3.12 0.17
CA ALA A 8 -4.60 -4.36 0.84
C ALA A 8 -3.76 -5.50 0.24
N LEU A 9 -2.91 -6.10 1.07
CA LEU A 9 -2.05 -7.22 0.68
C LEU A 9 -2.27 -8.44 1.57
N PRO A 10 -2.25 -9.66 1.01
CA PRO A 10 -2.29 -10.87 1.82
C PRO A 10 -1.05 -10.97 2.71
N PHE A 11 -1.18 -11.59 3.89
CA PHE A 11 -0.08 -11.70 4.86
C PHE A 11 1.17 -12.40 4.28
N SER A 12 1.00 -13.30 3.32
CA SER A 12 2.10 -13.96 2.58
C SER A 12 3.02 -12.97 1.85
N LEU A 13 2.53 -11.79 1.51
CA LEU A 13 3.26 -10.73 0.83
C LEU A 13 3.81 -9.66 1.80
N PHE A 14 3.98 -9.97 3.08
CA PHE A 14 4.50 -9.01 4.08
C PHE A 14 5.82 -8.35 3.68
N LYS A 15 6.67 -8.99 2.84
CA LYS A 15 7.91 -8.39 2.33
C LYS A 15 7.69 -7.09 1.57
N ILE A 16 6.49 -6.89 1.01
CA ILE A 16 6.11 -5.66 0.31
C ILE A 16 6.00 -4.48 1.27
N LEU A 17 5.74 -4.70 2.56
CA LEU A 17 5.74 -3.62 3.56
C LEU A 17 7.09 -2.89 3.58
N ASP A 18 8.21 -3.61 3.55
CA ASP A 18 9.54 -2.98 3.55
C ASP A 18 9.74 -2.08 2.32
N TYR A 19 9.27 -2.52 1.14
CA TYR A 19 9.24 -1.68 -0.06
C TYR A 19 8.37 -0.43 0.14
N LEU A 20 7.17 -0.58 0.70
CA LEU A 20 6.27 0.55 0.97
C LEU A 20 6.89 1.55 1.95
N TYR A 21 7.56 1.08 3.01
CA TYR A 21 8.25 1.95 3.97
C TYR A 21 9.43 2.71 3.35
N ARG A 22 10.16 2.12 2.40
CA ARG A 22 11.33 2.75 1.76
C ARG A 22 10.95 3.76 0.68
N HIS A 23 9.87 3.51 -0.06
CA HIS A 23 9.54 4.25 -1.28
C HIS A 23 8.30 5.14 -1.16
N THR A 24 7.54 5.01 -0.07
CA THR A 24 6.31 5.77 0.16
C THR A 24 6.28 6.36 1.56
N LYS A 25 5.34 7.28 1.81
CA LYS A 25 5.04 7.73 3.17
C LYS A 25 3.91 6.87 3.74
N VAL A 26 4.25 5.82 4.49
CA VAL A 26 3.28 5.02 5.22
C VAL A 26 2.69 5.84 6.37
N LEU A 27 1.36 5.81 6.50
CA LEU A 27 0.59 6.63 7.44
C LEU A 27 -0.12 5.76 8.48
N LYS A 28 -0.62 4.59 8.07
CA LYS A 28 -1.30 3.64 8.95
C LYS A 28 -1.08 2.22 8.43
N VAL A 29 -0.94 1.26 9.34
CA VAL A 29 -0.92 -0.18 9.02
C VAL A 29 -1.84 -0.90 9.99
N GLU A 30 -2.73 -1.73 9.46
CA GLU A 30 -3.59 -2.63 10.23
C GLU A 30 -3.32 -4.07 9.82
N TYR A 31 -3.18 -4.94 10.82
CA TYR A 31 -2.94 -6.36 10.62
C TYR A 31 -4.22 -7.13 10.91
N HIS A 32 -4.68 -7.89 9.92
CA HIS A 32 -5.78 -8.84 10.02
C HIS A 32 -5.25 -10.27 9.87
N PRO A 33 -6.02 -11.30 10.25
CA PRO A 33 -5.56 -12.70 10.20
C PRO A 33 -5.03 -13.16 8.83
N HIS A 34 -5.52 -12.60 7.73
CA HIS A 34 -5.15 -13.00 6.36
C HIS A 34 -4.71 -11.84 5.45
N GLN A 35 -4.71 -10.62 5.98
CA GLN A 35 -4.54 -9.40 5.19
C GLN A 35 -3.84 -8.31 6.01
N ILE A 36 -3.13 -7.44 5.33
CA ILE A 36 -2.53 -6.25 5.89
C ILE A 36 -3.04 -5.06 5.08
N ASP A 37 -3.65 -4.12 5.77
CA ASP A 37 -4.12 -2.86 5.20
C ASP A 37 -3.09 -1.78 5.49
N VAL A 38 -2.59 -1.14 4.44
CA VAL A 38 -1.58 -0.09 4.50
C VAL A 38 -2.14 1.16 3.87
N TRP A 39 -2.27 2.21 4.66
CA TRP A 39 -2.57 3.53 4.14
C TRP A 39 -1.28 4.32 3.99
N LEU A 40 -1.08 4.90 2.82
CA LEU A 40 0.15 5.58 2.46
C LEU A 40 -0.10 6.77 1.55
N LYS A 41 0.89 7.66 1.48
CA LYS A 41 0.96 8.73 0.50
C LYS A 41 2.13 8.47 -0.42
N ALA A 42 1.86 8.39 -1.71
CA ALA A 42 2.85 8.09 -2.73
C ALA A 42 2.53 8.82 -4.04
N LYS A 43 3.49 8.81 -4.96
CA LYS A 43 3.23 9.14 -6.35
C LYS A 43 2.61 7.90 -7.02
N GLU A 44 1.73 8.12 -8.01
CA GLU A 44 1.03 7.03 -8.72
C GLU A 44 1.99 6.03 -9.40
N ASP A 45 3.13 6.51 -9.91
CA ASP A 45 4.18 5.71 -10.55
C ASP A 45 4.81 4.66 -9.62
N VAL A 46 4.92 4.94 -8.32
CA VAL A 46 5.44 4.00 -7.31
C VAL A 46 4.41 2.91 -6.98
N ILE A 47 3.12 3.21 -7.11
CA ILE A 47 2.03 2.32 -6.69
C ILE A 47 1.49 1.46 -7.83
N PHE A 48 1.53 1.96 -9.07
CA PHE A 48 1.03 1.25 -10.24
C PHE A 48 1.63 -0.16 -10.45
N PRO A 49 2.94 -0.41 -10.18
CA PRO A 49 3.50 -1.76 -10.25
C PRO A 49 2.83 -2.75 -9.28
N LEU A 50 2.42 -2.29 -8.09
CA LEU A 50 1.77 -3.15 -7.09
C LEU A 50 0.42 -3.69 -7.60
N LYS A 51 -0.32 -2.89 -8.36
CA LYS A 51 -1.56 -3.35 -9.01
C LYS A 51 -1.31 -4.50 -9.99
N LYS A 52 -0.16 -4.53 -10.66
CA LYS A 52 0.21 -5.59 -11.62
C LYS A 52 0.57 -6.91 -10.93
N GLU A 53 1.08 -6.84 -9.71
CA GLU A 53 1.37 -7.99 -8.84
C GLU A 53 0.11 -8.58 -8.16
N GLY A 54 -1.09 -8.14 -8.57
CA GLY A 54 -2.35 -8.61 -8.00
C GLY A 54 -2.69 -8.04 -6.63
N ILE A 55 -1.99 -6.98 -6.19
CA ILE A 55 -2.24 -6.31 -4.91
C ILE A 55 -3.39 -5.32 -5.10
N PHE A 56 -4.34 -5.34 -4.19
CA PHE A 56 -5.45 -4.41 -4.23
C PHE A 56 -4.99 -3.03 -3.79
N VAL A 57 -5.14 -2.04 -4.67
CA VAL A 57 -4.79 -0.65 -4.39
C VAL A 57 -5.97 0.25 -4.75
N GLU A 58 -6.45 0.97 -3.75
CA GLU A 58 -7.49 1.97 -3.84
C GLU A 58 -6.89 3.37 -3.64
N LYS A 59 -7.26 4.33 -4.49
CA LYS A 59 -6.89 5.75 -4.31
C LYS A 59 -7.96 6.39 -3.42
N ILE A 60 -7.54 7.07 -2.37
CA ILE A 60 -8.44 7.69 -1.37
C ILE A 60 -8.18 9.20 -1.31
N GLU A 61 -9.13 9.97 -0.79
CA GLU A 61 -8.98 11.43 -0.66
C GLU A 61 -8.04 11.82 0.49
N LYS A 62 -8.18 11.15 1.64
CA LYS A 62 -7.37 11.35 2.85
C LYS A 62 -7.60 10.20 3.84
N ILE A 63 -6.74 10.10 4.85
CA ILE A 63 -6.88 9.20 6.02
C ILE A 63 -7.45 9.99 7.17
#